data_AF-A0A938SDK6-F1
#
_entry.id   AF-A0A938SDK6-F1
#
_cell.length_a   1.000
_cell.length_b   1.000
_cell.length_c   1.000
_cell.angle_alpha   90.00
_cell.angle_beta   90.00
_cell.angle_gamma   90.00
#
_symmetry.space_group_name_H-M   'P 1'
#
loop_
_entity.id
_entity.type
_entity.pdbx_description
1 polymer ?
#
loop_
_entity_poly.entity_id
_entity_poly.type
_entity_poly.pdbx_seq_one_letter_code
_entity_poly.pdbx_strand_id
1 'polypeptide(L)'
;MSATISPRIERLKQRLLAGELPKPVHSEAFTRAYRQHESGPPLSRLAKAMREAWLAMPIVVGEDELLVGGNYLQAIAGYHYCGGGLFCDRALAERLKQTRDPAAVREMDDVLAYWQDRTTSAVFSRRLAAEGIKLPGCLAWGSAGGCAHLIPDFAKALMLGLKTIKKQLYEKILAAGTDAKKLDFYHAMITLCDGMMSFARRHGQKAAELAAQCSSAERRAELERIAAICQAVPSRPALTFHEALQSFWFVHLLEGVGRYGVMLDSPGRFDQYLYPYYKLSLERGELTRDQAQELVDCFWLKANEPSVSWNLCIGGQRPTGEDATNEVTYLCLSAAERLRLQKPNLSFRWHSGTPDSALKRALQVVRLGTGFPAIYNDESLVPALTAIGVTLEDARDYAMGGCSEVSVSAKSHYGNEDGDISITKPLEYALHNGFCVMHKCREGAETGDVATFKTFDDVLTAYKRQVEFCIALLARYCNLGQQARAEHAPRLVKTLLTDDCLERAQTIDAGGARYNGGQFFVIGLANAADSLAAIKKIVFEE
;
A
#
# COMPACT_ATOMS: atom_id res chain seq x y z
N MET A 1 -8.92 32.10 -6.79
CA MET A 1 -10.07 31.95 -7.70
C MET A 1 -10.29 30.46 -7.90
N SER A 2 -11.52 29.97 -7.79
CA SER A 2 -11.83 28.56 -8.05
C SER A 2 -11.47 28.25 -9.51
N ALA A 3 -10.42 27.45 -9.72
CA ALA A 3 -9.98 27.09 -11.06
C ALA A 3 -10.98 26.08 -11.64
N THR A 4 -11.60 26.45 -12.75
CA THR A 4 -12.61 25.66 -13.46
C THR A 4 -12.05 24.29 -13.85
N ILE A 5 -12.87 23.25 -13.70
CA ILE A 5 -12.55 21.89 -14.17
C ILE A 5 -12.67 21.87 -15.70
N SER A 6 -11.76 21.17 -16.39
CA SER A 6 -11.86 21.07 -17.86
C SER A 6 -13.08 20.22 -18.26
N PRO A 7 -13.68 20.44 -19.44
CA PRO A 7 -14.80 19.62 -19.92
C PRO A 7 -14.47 18.12 -19.95
N ARG A 8 -13.21 17.76 -20.21
CA ARG A 8 -12.73 16.36 -20.18
C ARG A 8 -12.83 15.78 -18.77
N ILE A 9 -12.27 16.47 -17.78
CA ILE A 9 -12.27 16.00 -16.39
C ILE A 9 -13.69 15.89 -15.85
N GLU A 10 -14.60 16.81 -16.21
CA GLU A 10 -16.01 16.71 -15.83
C GLU A 10 -16.65 15.44 -16.41
N ARG A 11 -16.45 15.14 -17.72
CA ARG A 11 -16.96 13.90 -18.33
C ARG A 11 -16.40 12.65 -17.65
N LEU A 12 -15.08 12.59 -17.42
CA LEU A 12 -14.46 11.45 -16.75
C LEU A 12 -14.98 11.27 -15.31
N LYS A 13 -15.18 12.37 -14.57
CA LYS A 13 -15.77 12.35 -13.22
C LYS A 13 -17.20 11.81 -13.25
N GLN A 14 -18.04 12.24 -14.20
CA GLN A 14 -19.40 11.75 -14.30
C GLN A 14 -19.46 10.25 -14.62
N ARG A 15 -18.60 9.76 -15.53
CA ARG A 15 -18.49 8.32 -15.83
C ARG A 15 -18.08 7.50 -14.61
N LEU A 16 -17.12 8.02 -13.84
CA LEU A 16 -16.69 7.40 -12.59
C LEU A 16 -17.85 7.31 -11.58
N LEU A 17 -18.57 8.41 -11.36
CA LEU A 17 -19.69 8.47 -10.41
C LEU A 17 -20.90 7.63 -10.86
N ALA A 18 -21.09 7.48 -12.17
CA ALA A 18 -22.11 6.61 -12.75
C ALA A 18 -21.72 5.11 -12.70
N GLY A 19 -20.48 4.78 -12.30
CA GLY A 19 -19.99 3.41 -12.28
C GLY A 19 -19.76 2.82 -13.67
N GLU A 20 -19.57 3.66 -14.69
CA GLU A 20 -19.31 3.27 -16.09
C GLU A 20 -17.85 2.81 -16.31
N LEU A 21 -17.35 2.01 -15.37
CA LEU A 21 -16.00 1.48 -15.40
C LEU A 21 -15.96 0.14 -16.14
N PRO A 22 -14.83 -0.21 -16.78
CA PRO A 22 -14.70 -1.50 -17.45
C PRO A 22 -14.95 -2.66 -16.48
N LYS A 23 -15.76 -3.62 -16.91
CA LYS A 23 -16.06 -4.81 -16.10
C LYS A 23 -14.81 -5.71 -16.01
N PRO A 24 -14.46 -6.21 -14.81
CA PRO A 24 -13.39 -7.18 -14.68
C PRO A 24 -13.64 -8.45 -15.48
N VAL A 25 -12.58 -9.02 -16.04
CA VAL A 25 -12.58 -10.30 -16.75
C VAL A 25 -11.99 -11.36 -15.85
N HIS A 26 -12.68 -12.48 -15.76
CA HIS A 26 -12.24 -13.61 -14.96
C HIS A 26 -11.09 -14.37 -15.63
N SER A 27 -10.03 -14.69 -14.88
CA SER A 27 -8.95 -15.57 -15.34
C SER A 27 -8.10 -16.08 -14.18
N GLU A 28 -7.84 -17.39 -14.18
CA GLU A 28 -7.01 -18.10 -13.19
C GLU A 28 -5.53 -18.24 -13.65
N ALA A 29 -5.04 -17.28 -14.45
CA ALA A 29 -3.69 -17.29 -14.99
C ALA A 29 -2.60 -17.39 -13.91
N PHE A 30 -2.83 -16.75 -12.75
CA PHE A 30 -1.94 -16.86 -11.60
C PHE A 30 -1.79 -18.31 -11.14
N THR A 31 -2.91 -19.01 -10.87
CA THR A 31 -2.89 -20.39 -10.39
C THR A 31 -2.27 -21.34 -11.41
N ARG A 32 -2.62 -21.20 -12.70
CA ARG A 32 -2.05 -22.04 -13.77
C ARG A 32 -0.53 -21.90 -13.83
N ALA A 33 -0.02 -20.67 -13.81
CA ALA A 33 1.42 -20.40 -13.84
C ALA A 33 2.14 -20.83 -12.55
N TYR A 34 1.50 -20.64 -11.39
CA TYR A 34 2.06 -21.07 -10.10
C TYR A 34 2.27 -22.60 -10.07
N ARG A 35 1.29 -23.38 -10.56
CA ARG A 35 1.39 -24.85 -10.69
C ARG A 35 2.44 -25.29 -11.70
N GLN A 36 2.51 -24.65 -12.86
CA GLN A 36 3.52 -24.95 -13.88
C GLN A 36 4.97 -24.81 -13.36
N HIS A 37 5.17 -24.00 -12.32
CA HIS A 37 6.47 -23.76 -11.71
C HIS A 37 6.59 -24.31 -10.28
N GLU A 38 5.72 -25.24 -9.87
CA GLU A 38 5.63 -25.72 -8.49
C GLU A 38 6.92 -26.37 -7.98
N SER A 39 7.65 -27.08 -8.85
CA SER A 39 8.95 -27.71 -8.56
C SER A 39 10.14 -26.73 -8.55
N GLY A 40 9.93 -25.48 -8.97
CA GLY A 40 10.97 -24.47 -9.06
C GLY A 40 11.23 -23.72 -7.75
N PRO A 41 12.24 -22.84 -7.73
CA PRO A 41 12.52 -21.98 -6.59
C PRO A 41 11.33 -21.09 -6.20
N PRO A 42 10.98 -20.96 -4.89
CA PRO A 42 9.77 -20.26 -4.45
C PRO A 42 9.60 -18.82 -4.92
N LEU A 43 10.65 -17.98 -4.90
CA LEU A 43 10.50 -16.57 -5.28
C LEU A 43 10.27 -16.43 -6.78
N SER A 44 11.04 -17.17 -7.58
CA SER A 44 10.86 -17.24 -9.03
C SER A 44 9.50 -17.80 -9.42
N ARG A 45 8.99 -18.83 -8.70
CA ARG A 45 7.64 -19.36 -8.91
C ARG A 45 6.58 -18.28 -8.70
N LEU A 46 6.65 -17.54 -7.59
CA LEU A 46 5.73 -16.45 -7.30
C LEU A 46 5.82 -15.33 -8.36
N ALA A 47 7.03 -14.87 -8.70
CA ALA A 47 7.23 -13.82 -9.69
C ALA A 47 6.71 -14.20 -11.08
N LYS A 48 6.89 -15.45 -11.50
CA LYS A 48 6.34 -15.96 -12.77
C LYS A 48 4.81 -15.98 -12.75
N ALA A 49 4.20 -16.47 -11.67
CA ALA A 49 2.75 -16.47 -11.53
C ALA A 49 2.15 -15.05 -11.54
N MET A 50 2.82 -14.12 -10.85
CA MET A 50 2.49 -12.70 -10.88
C MET A 50 2.56 -12.10 -12.29
N ARG A 51 3.66 -12.36 -13.01
CA ARG A 51 3.85 -11.90 -14.40
C ARG A 51 2.72 -12.41 -15.30
N GLU A 52 2.37 -13.69 -15.22
CA GLU A 52 1.29 -14.25 -16.03
C GLU A 52 -0.08 -13.66 -15.69
N ALA A 53 -0.34 -13.34 -14.41
CA ALA A 53 -1.54 -12.59 -14.02
C ALA A 53 -1.59 -11.19 -14.68
N TRP A 54 -0.48 -10.46 -14.69
CA TRP A 54 -0.38 -9.15 -15.35
C TRP A 54 -0.54 -9.25 -16.88
N LEU A 55 -0.01 -10.30 -17.50
CA LEU A 55 -0.16 -10.55 -18.94
C LEU A 55 -1.59 -11.00 -19.31
N ALA A 56 -2.30 -11.65 -18.40
CA ALA A 56 -3.70 -12.01 -18.58
C ALA A 56 -4.67 -10.84 -18.30
N MET A 57 -4.20 -9.78 -17.62
CA MET A 57 -5.02 -8.61 -17.33
C MET A 57 -5.53 -7.96 -18.63
N PRO A 58 -6.84 -7.72 -18.76
CA PRO A 58 -7.40 -6.99 -19.89
C PRO A 58 -6.88 -5.56 -19.94
N ILE A 59 -6.68 -5.06 -21.16
CA ILE A 59 -6.16 -3.72 -21.43
C ILE A 59 -7.31 -2.87 -21.95
N VAL A 60 -7.60 -1.79 -21.23
CA VAL A 60 -8.60 -0.81 -21.62
C VAL A 60 -7.95 0.57 -21.62
N VAL A 61 -8.16 1.30 -22.70
CA VAL A 61 -7.86 2.73 -22.81
C VAL A 61 -9.20 3.40 -22.98
N GLY A 62 -9.64 4.09 -21.94
CA GLY A 62 -10.93 4.78 -21.92
C GLY A 62 -10.96 5.94 -22.92
N GLU A 63 -12.16 6.28 -23.36
CA GLU A 63 -12.38 7.54 -24.07
C GLU A 63 -12.05 8.71 -23.14
N ASP A 64 -11.51 9.79 -23.70
CA ASP A 64 -11.01 10.97 -22.99
C ASP A 64 -9.82 10.75 -22.01
N GLU A 65 -9.40 9.53 -21.71
CA GLU A 65 -8.26 9.27 -20.81
C GLU A 65 -6.93 9.81 -21.37
N LEU A 66 -6.15 10.47 -20.49
CA LEU A 66 -4.76 10.88 -20.74
C LEU A 66 -3.76 10.01 -19.96
N LEU A 67 -4.16 9.52 -18.78
CA LEU A 67 -3.44 8.49 -18.03
C LEU A 67 -4.20 7.18 -18.17
N VAL A 68 -3.51 6.13 -18.60
CA VAL A 68 -4.11 4.83 -18.91
C VAL A 68 -3.63 3.73 -17.98
N GLY A 69 -4.41 2.65 -17.90
CA GLY A 69 -4.13 1.54 -17.01
C GLY A 69 -5.15 1.46 -15.89
N GLY A 70 -5.59 0.24 -15.63
CA GLY A 70 -6.49 -0.13 -14.56
C GLY A 70 -6.41 -1.64 -14.34
N ASN A 71 -6.96 -2.11 -13.23
CA ASN A 71 -6.98 -3.53 -12.93
C ASN A 71 -8.37 -4.10 -13.21
N TYR A 72 -8.46 -4.81 -14.31
CA TYR A 72 -9.68 -5.44 -14.75
C TYR A 72 -9.55 -6.98 -14.73
N LEU A 73 -8.69 -7.53 -13.88
CA LEU A 73 -8.54 -8.97 -13.67
C LEU A 73 -9.32 -9.42 -12.43
N GLN A 74 -10.16 -10.45 -12.56
CA GLN A 74 -10.89 -11.06 -11.45
C GLN A 74 -10.50 -12.53 -11.30
N ALA A 75 -9.58 -12.82 -10.37
CA ALA A 75 -9.19 -14.18 -10.03
C ALA A 75 -9.77 -14.58 -8.66
N ILE A 76 -10.18 -15.84 -8.50
CA ILE A 76 -10.58 -16.37 -7.18
C ILE A 76 -9.34 -16.67 -6.34
N ALA A 77 -8.18 -16.94 -6.94
CA ALA A 77 -6.94 -17.11 -6.22
C ALA A 77 -5.81 -16.26 -6.81
N GLY A 78 -4.92 -15.78 -5.93
CA GLY A 78 -3.90 -14.83 -6.31
C GLY A 78 -3.02 -14.41 -5.15
N TYR A 79 -2.37 -13.27 -5.31
CA TYR A 79 -1.61 -12.60 -4.27
C TYR A 79 -2.28 -11.27 -3.90
N HIS A 80 -2.20 -10.90 -2.63
CA HIS A 80 -2.76 -9.67 -2.07
C HIS A 80 -1.74 -9.00 -1.16
N TYR A 81 -1.22 -7.86 -1.61
CA TYR A 81 -0.16 -7.14 -0.92
C TYR A 81 -0.62 -6.34 0.30
N CYS A 82 -1.92 -6.06 0.41
CA CYS A 82 -2.49 -5.19 1.44
C CYS A 82 -3.04 -5.89 2.67
N GLY A 83 -2.98 -7.23 2.78
CA GLY A 83 -3.52 -7.87 4.00
C GLY A 83 -3.68 -9.38 3.99
N GLY A 84 -3.02 -10.11 3.09
CA GLY A 84 -3.25 -11.56 3.06
C GLY A 84 -2.19 -12.44 2.42
N GLY A 85 -1.27 -11.90 1.61
CA GLY A 85 -0.33 -12.75 0.88
C GLY A 85 -1.08 -13.56 -0.17
N LEU A 86 -0.82 -14.87 -0.26
CA LEU A 86 -1.54 -15.75 -1.18
C LEU A 86 -2.96 -16.02 -0.64
N PHE A 87 -3.97 -15.74 -1.46
CA PHE A 87 -5.38 -15.85 -1.09
C PHE A 87 -6.16 -16.77 -2.03
N CYS A 88 -7.31 -17.25 -1.54
CA CYS A 88 -8.33 -17.92 -2.33
C CYS A 88 -9.72 -17.52 -1.81
N ASP A 89 -10.56 -16.92 -2.66
CA ASP A 89 -11.86 -16.36 -2.32
C ASP A 89 -13.00 -17.29 -2.73
N ARG A 90 -13.45 -18.09 -1.76
CA ARG A 90 -14.56 -19.01 -1.92
C ARG A 90 -15.88 -18.30 -2.19
N ALA A 91 -16.12 -17.14 -1.58
CA ALA A 91 -17.36 -16.39 -1.77
C ALA A 91 -17.45 -15.81 -3.19
N LEU A 92 -16.33 -15.29 -3.71
CA LEU A 92 -16.24 -14.87 -5.10
C LEU A 92 -16.47 -16.04 -6.05
N ALA A 93 -15.86 -17.19 -5.78
CA ALA A 93 -16.06 -18.40 -6.60
C ALA A 93 -17.54 -18.79 -6.66
N GLU A 94 -18.23 -18.89 -5.51
CA GLU A 94 -19.66 -19.24 -5.48
C GLU A 94 -20.53 -18.24 -6.24
N ARG A 95 -20.23 -16.94 -6.17
CA ARG A 95 -20.94 -15.91 -6.95
C ARG A 95 -20.70 -16.08 -8.45
N LEU A 96 -19.45 -16.30 -8.87
CA LEU A 96 -19.12 -16.42 -10.29
C LEU A 96 -19.67 -17.69 -10.92
N LYS A 97 -19.70 -18.82 -10.19
CA LYS A 97 -20.27 -20.09 -10.67
C LYS A 97 -21.72 -19.96 -11.14
N GLN A 98 -22.49 -19.05 -10.56
CA GLN A 98 -23.90 -18.82 -10.92
C GLN A 98 -24.10 -18.31 -12.35
N THR A 99 -23.08 -17.68 -12.94
CA THR A 99 -23.17 -17.00 -14.25
C THR A 99 -22.19 -17.56 -15.28
N ARG A 100 -21.57 -18.72 -15.02
CA ARG A 100 -20.47 -19.27 -15.83
C ARG A 100 -20.82 -20.65 -16.34
N ASP A 101 -20.16 -21.03 -17.44
CA ASP A 101 -20.34 -22.35 -18.04
C ASP A 101 -19.74 -23.47 -17.16
N PRO A 102 -20.14 -24.74 -17.39
CA PRO A 102 -19.64 -25.86 -16.59
C PRO A 102 -18.12 -26.08 -16.63
N ALA A 103 -17.41 -25.63 -17.67
CA ALA A 103 -15.96 -25.79 -17.76
C ALA A 103 -15.25 -24.79 -16.84
N ALA A 104 -15.68 -23.53 -16.84
CA ALA A 104 -15.21 -22.52 -15.91
C ALA A 104 -15.53 -22.88 -14.44
N VAL A 105 -16.71 -23.45 -14.17
CA VAL A 105 -17.06 -23.94 -12.82
C VAL A 105 -16.09 -25.03 -12.36
N ARG A 106 -15.75 -26.00 -13.23
CA ARG A 106 -14.77 -27.06 -12.91
C ARG A 106 -13.38 -26.51 -12.66
N GLU A 107 -12.92 -25.52 -13.44
CA GLU A 107 -11.64 -24.85 -13.20
C GLU A 107 -11.64 -24.17 -11.82
N MET A 108 -12.73 -23.49 -11.45
CA MET A 108 -12.84 -22.85 -10.14
C MET A 108 -12.79 -23.87 -8.99
N ASP A 109 -13.50 -25.00 -9.09
CA ASP A 109 -13.46 -26.05 -8.05
C ASP A 109 -12.06 -26.64 -7.87
N ASP A 110 -11.35 -26.88 -8.97
CA ASP A 110 -9.97 -27.35 -8.96
C ASP A 110 -9.01 -26.30 -8.35
N VAL A 111 -9.21 -25.01 -8.65
CA VAL A 111 -8.45 -23.92 -8.02
C VAL A 111 -8.74 -23.85 -6.52
N LEU A 112 -10.01 -23.95 -6.09
CA LEU A 112 -10.38 -23.97 -4.67
C LEU A 112 -9.71 -25.12 -3.92
N ALA A 113 -9.72 -26.33 -4.51
CA ALA A 113 -9.09 -27.52 -3.93
C ALA A 113 -7.57 -27.34 -3.80
N TYR A 114 -6.91 -26.82 -4.83
CA TYR A 114 -5.47 -26.60 -4.82
C TYR A 114 -5.02 -25.58 -3.77
N TRP A 115 -5.77 -24.50 -3.57
CA TRP A 115 -5.37 -23.44 -2.63
C TRP A 115 -5.80 -23.68 -1.18
N GLN A 116 -6.65 -24.67 -0.90
CA GLN A 116 -7.25 -24.92 0.41
C GLN A 116 -6.24 -24.90 1.58
N ASP A 117 -5.05 -25.46 1.36
CA ASP A 117 -3.99 -25.59 2.36
C ASP A 117 -2.72 -24.79 2.02
N ARG A 118 -2.75 -23.99 0.94
CA ARG A 118 -1.60 -23.23 0.40
C ARG A 118 -1.72 -21.71 0.57
N THR A 119 -2.88 -21.19 0.99
CA THR A 119 -3.00 -19.76 1.32
C THR A 119 -2.10 -19.38 2.49
N THR A 120 -1.65 -18.12 2.54
CA THR A 120 -0.85 -17.62 3.67
C THR A 120 -1.64 -17.71 4.98
N SER A 121 -2.97 -17.50 4.95
CA SER A 121 -3.84 -17.69 6.11
C SER A 121 -3.89 -19.14 6.60
N ALA A 122 -3.95 -20.12 5.69
CA ALA A 122 -3.88 -21.55 6.05
C ALA A 122 -2.53 -21.92 6.68
N VAL A 123 -1.43 -21.41 6.12
CA VAL A 123 -0.08 -21.59 6.70
C VAL A 123 -0.01 -20.99 8.10
N PHE A 124 -0.43 -19.74 8.26
CA PHE A 124 -0.38 -19.04 9.53
C PHE A 124 -1.23 -19.73 10.60
N SER A 125 -2.45 -20.15 10.25
CA SER A 125 -3.34 -20.89 11.15
C SER A 125 -2.71 -22.18 11.69
N ARG A 126 -1.95 -22.92 10.84
CA ARG A 126 -1.21 -24.12 11.28
C ARG A 126 -0.09 -23.77 12.27
N ARG A 127 0.63 -22.67 12.06
CA ARG A 127 1.70 -22.23 12.98
C ARG A 127 1.12 -21.84 14.35
N LEU A 128 0.03 -21.08 14.35
CA LEU A 128 -0.68 -20.74 15.59
C LEU A 128 -1.12 -21.99 16.36
N ALA A 129 -1.70 -22.98 15.66
CA ALA A 129 -2.12 -24.24 16.26
C ALA A 129 -0.93 -25.03 16.84
N ALA A 130 0.19 -25.08 16.12
CA ALA A 130 1.41 -25.76 16.56
C ALA A 130 2.03 -25.11 17.82
N GLU A 131 1.94 -23.79 17.96
CA GLU A 131 2.43 -23.06 19.14
C GLU A 131 1.39 -22.91 20.26
N GLY A 132 0.18 -23.44 20.08
CA GLY A 132 -0.93 -23.27 21.03
C GLY A 132 -1.35 -21.82 21.24
N ILE A 133 -1.08 -20.94 20.27
CA ILE A 133 -1.43 -19.52 20.36
C ILE A 133 -2.87 -19.33 19.91
N LYS A 134 -3.68 -18.74 20.79
CA LYS A 134 -5.03 -18.28 20.50
C LYS A 134 -5.10 -16.79 20.84
N LEU A 135 -5.43 -15.95 19.86
CA LEU A 135 -5.66 -14.52 20.06
C LEU A 135 -7.17 -14.28 20.24
N PRO A 136 -7.65 -13.84 21.41
CA PRO A 136 -9.06 -13.53 21.61
C PRO A 136 -9.46 -12.29 20.79
N GLY A 137 -10.49 -12.41 19.95
CA GLY A 137 -10.96 -11.28 19.12
C GLY A 137 -11.51 -10.09 19.93
N CYS A 138 -11.87 -10.30 21.20
CA CYS A 138 -12.26 -9.22 22.11
C CYS A 138 -11.08 -8.45 22.72
N LEU A 139 -9.87 -9.02 22.66
CA LEU A 139 -8.64 -8.40 23.12
C LEU A 139 -7.96 -7.65 21.99
N ALA A 140 -7.78 -8.33 20.87
CA ALA A 140 -6.96 -7.84 19.78
C ALA A 140 -7.43 -8.38 18.43
N TRP A 141 -7.15 -7.59 17.40
CA TRP A 141 -7.24 -8.00 16.01
C TRP A 141 -5.82 -8.02 15.43
N GLY A 142 -5.53 -8.93 14.51
CA GLY A 142 -4.20 -9.01 13.91
C GLY A 142 -4.31 -9.32 12.42
N SER A 143 -3.54 -8.61 11.61
CA SER A 143 -3.53 -8.75 10.14
C SER A 143 -2.69 -9.95 9.66
N ALA A 144 -2.18 -10.78 10.58
CA ALA A 144 -1.33 -11.93 10.28
C ALA A 144 -0.05 -11.54 9.50
N GLY A 145 0.68 -10.55 10.01
CA GLY A 145 1.96 -10.10 9.43
C GLY A 145 1.85 -8.84 8.59
N GLY A 146 1.11 -7.85 9.09
CA GLY A 146 0.99 -6.52 8.51
C GLY A 146 0.00 -6.44 7.35
N CYS A 147 -0.75 -5.34 7.33
CA CYS A 147 -1.38 -4.84 6.12
C CYS A 147 -0.32 -4.22 5.19
N ALA A 148 -0.74 -3.54 4.14
CA ALA A 148 0.13 -2.70 3.30
C ALA A 148 0.75 -1.55 4.12
N HIS A 149 0.73 -0.31 3.68
CA HIS A 149 1.34 0.84 4.37
C HIS A 149 2.86 0.92 4.25
N LEU A 150 3.34 0.67 3.04
CA LEU A 150 4.73 0.83 2.64
C LEU A 150 4.76 1.74 1.42
N ILE A 151 5.80 2.57 1.33
CA ILE A 151 5.94 3.52 0.23
C ILE A 151 7.13 3.06 -0.61
N PRO A 152 6.89 2.46 -1.80
CA PRO A 152 7.96 2.08 -2.71
C PRO A 152 8.75 3.29 -3.21
N ASP A 153 9.96 3.03 -3.69
CA ASP A 153 10.82 4.00 -4.36
C ASP A 153 10.33 4.27 -5.79
N PHE A 154 9.24 5.02 -5.90
CA PHE A 154 8.76 5.50 -7.19
C PHE A 154 9.81 6.37 -7.87
N ALA A 155 10.56 7.19 -7.12
CA ALA A 155 11.61 8.05 -7.67
C ALA A 155 12.68 7.24 -8.43
N LYS A 156 13.16 6.13 -7.86
CA LYS A 156 14.11 5.20 -8.52
C LYS A 156 13.56 4.62 -9.81
N ALA A 157 12.28 4.23 -9.82
CA ALA A 157 11.64 3.74 -11.05
C ALA A 157 11.56 4.83 -12.13
N LEU A 158 11.24 6.08 -11.76
CA LEU A 158 11.17 7.21 -12.68
C LEU A 158 12.54 7.65 -13.21
N MET A 159 13.54 7.70 -12.33
CA MET A 159 14.88 8.19 -12.66
C MET A 159 15.73 7.19 -13.45
N LEU A 160 15.62 5.89 -13.13
CA LEU A 160 16.45 4.86 -13.77
C LEU A 160 15.72 4.11 -14.89
N GLY A 161 14.41 3.91 -14.75
CA GLY A 161 13.64 2.96 -15.55
C GLY A 161 13.95 1.50 -15.21
N LEU A 162 12.98 0.63 -15.44
CA LEU A 162 13.08 -0.81 -15.10
C LEU A 162 14.14 -1.54 -15.92
N LYS A 163 14.50 -1.05 -17.12
CA LYS A 163 15.57 -1.64 -17.94
C LYS A 163 16.94 -1.47 -17.28
N THR A 164 17.19 -0.31 -16.66
CA THR A 164 18.44 -0.05 -15.93
C THR A 164 18.50 -0.85 -14.65
N ILE A 165 17.40 -0.90 -13.89
CA ILE A 165 17.29 -1.74 -12.69
C ILE A 165 17.54 -3.22 -13.04
N LYS A 166 16.93 -3.71 -14.13
CA LYS A 166 17.18 -5.05 -14.65
C LYS A 166 18.65 -5.30 -15.02
N LYS A 167 19.34 -4.32 -15.60
CA LYS A 167 20.79 -4.42 -15.88
C LYS A 167 21.59 -4.59 -14.59
N GLN A 168 21.32 -3.78 -13.56
CA GLN A 168 21.97 -3.88 -12.25
C GLN A 168 21.71 -5.25 -11.59
N LEU A 169 20.51 -5.82 -11.76
CA LEU A 169 20.20 -7.16 -11.27
C LEU A 169 21.03 -8.26 -11.96
N TYR A 170 21.33 -8.13 -13.26
CA TYR A 170 22.24 -9.07 -13.94
C TYR A 170 23.67 -9.00 -13.39
N GLU A 171 24.16 -7.80 -13.08
CA GLU A 171 25.47 -7.63 -12.44
C GLU A 171 25.50 -8.31 -11.07
N LYS A 172 24.41 -8.20 -10.30
CA LYS A 172 24.24 -8.89 -9.00
C LYS A 172 24.16 -10.42 -9.15
N ILE A 173 23.57 -10.94 -10.23
CA ILE A 173 23.59 -12.39 -10.55
C ILE A 173 25.01 -12.89 -10.78
N LEU A 174 25.81 -12.15 -11.56
CA LEU A 174 27.21 -12.51 -11.80
C LEU A 174 28.01 -12.52 -10.49
N ALA A 175 27.77 -11.54 -9.61
CA ALA A 175 28.41 -11.48 -8.29
C ALA A 175 27.90 -12.54 -7.31
N ALA A 176 26.67 -13.05 -7.47
CA ALA A 176 26.12 -14.10 -6.60
C ALA A 176 26.78 -15.47 -6.80
N GLY A 177 27.48 -15.69 -7.92
CA GLY A 177 28.16 -16.96 -8.21
C GLY A 177 27.16 -18.12 -8.25
N THR A 178 27.33 -19.10 -7.35
CA THR A 178 26.49 -20.30 -7.24
C THR A 178 25.50 -20.27 -6.07
N ASP A 179 25.33 -19.13 -5.40
CA ASP A 179 24.37 -18.98 -4.30
C ASP A 179 22.93 -19.06 -4.83
N ALA A 180 22.34 -20.26 -4.71
CA ALA A 180 21.01 -20.55 -5.22
C ALA A 180 19.91 -19.63 -4.66
N LYS A 181 20.04 -19.15 -3.42
CA LYS A 181 19.03 -18.26 -2.80
C LYS A 181 19.11 -16.86 -3.42
N LYS A 182 20.32 -16.32 -3.57
CA LYS A 182 20.52 -15.03 -4.24
C LYS A 182 20.12 -15.07 -5.71
N LEU A 183 20.44 -16.17 -6.40
CA LEU A 183 20.04 -16.38 -7.79
C LEU A 183 18.51 -16.41 -7.93
N ASP A 184 17.80 -17.17 -7.08
CA ASP A 184 16.33 -17.18 -7.06
C ASP A 184 15.76 -15.77 -6.85
N PHE A 185 16.29 -15.05 -5.85
CA PHE A 185 15.88 -13.68 -5.55
C PHE A 185 16.03 -12.74 -6.76
N TYR A 186 17.22 -12.68 -7.36
CA TYR A 186 17.47 -11.76 -8.48
C TYR A 186 16.72 -12.16 -9.75
N HIS A 187 16.59 -13.46 -10.04
CA HIS A 187 15.77 -13.94 -11.17
C HIS A 187 14.29 -13.59 -10.99
N ALA A 188 13.76 -13.68 -9.77
CA ALA A 188 12.41 -13.24 -9.45
C ALA A 188 12.24 -11.74 -9.73
N MET A 189 13.16 -10.89 -9.27
CA MET A 189 13.13 -9.44 -9.50
C MET A 189 13.20 -9.07 -10.99
N ILE A 190 14.04 -9.77 -11.78
CA ILE A 190 14.11 -9.58 -13.23
C ILE A 190 12.78 -9.96 -13.91
N THR A 191 12.16 -11.06 -13.47
CA THR A 191 10.86 -11.52 -13.99
C THR A 191 9.78 -10.47 -13.76
N LEU A 192 9.78 -9.81 -12.59
CA LEU A 192 8.84 -8.70 -12.33
C LEU A 192 9.09 -7.52 -13.26
N CYS A 193 10.34 -7.09 -13.43
CA CYS A 193 10.70 -5.99 -14.35
C CYS A 193 10.16 -6.27 -15.77
N ASP A 194 10.33 -7.49 -16.26
CA ASP A 194 9.83 -7.90 -17.57
C ASP A 194 8.29 -7.89 -17.66
N GLY A 195 7.62 -8.34 -16.59
CA GLY A 195 6.17 -8.29 -16.49
C GLY A 195 5.63 -6.86 -16.54
N MET A 196 6.18 -5.96 -15.72
CA MET A 196 5.78 -4.55 -15.65
C MET A 196 6.02 -3.80 -16.97
N MET A 197 7.18 -4.01 -17.61
CA MET A 197 7.46 -3.43 -18.93
C MET A 197 6.53 -3.98 -20.01
N SER A 198 6.18 -5.27 -19.96
CA SER A 198 5.26 -5.88 -20.92
C SER A 198 3.83 -5.37 -20.74
N PHE A 199 3.40 -5.15 -19.50
CA PHE A 199 2.10 -4.55 -19.19
C PHE A 199 1.96 -3.15 -19.80
N ALA A 200 2.97 -2.29 -19.63
CA ALA A 200 2.98 -0.97 -20.24
C ALA A 200 2.99 -1.03 -21.79
N ARG A 201 3.82 -1.88 -22.39
CA ARG A 201 3.83 -2.06 -23.86
C ARG A 201 2.48 -2.48 -24.42
N ARG A 202 1.74 -3.35 -23.74
CA ARG A 202 0.39 -3.76 -24.15
C ARG A 202 -0.60 -2.59 -24.14
N HIS A 203 -0.50 -1.66 -23.19
CA HIS A 203 -1.26 -0.40 -23.22
C HIS A 203 -0.87 0.46 -24.41
N GLY A 204 0.42 0.56 -24.71
CA GLY A 204 0.90 1.31 -25.87
C GLY A 204 0.41 0.75 -27.20
N GLN A 205 0.40 -0.57 -27.35
CA GLN A 205 -0.19 -1.27 -28.51
C GLN A 205 -1.68 -0.97 -28.62
N LYS A 206 -2.42 -1.05 -27.51
CA LYS A 206 -3.86 -0.77 -27.51
C LYS A 206 -4.17 0.69 -27.89
N ALA A 207 -3.41 1.63 -27.37
CA ALA A 207 -3.56 3.05 -27.72
C ALA A 207 -3.26 3.30 -29.21
N ALA A 208 -2.25 2.65 -29.78
CA ALA A 208 -1.94 2.74 -31.20
C ALA A 208 -3.05 2.16 -32.10
N GLU A 209 -3.64 1.02 -31.72
CA GLU A 209 -4.80 0.44 -32.41
C GLU A 209 -5.98 1.42 -32.43
N LEU A 210 -6.28 2.03 -31.28
CA LEU A 210 -7.37 2.99 -31.16
C LEU A 210 -7.08 4.28 -31.94
N ALA A 211 -5.83 4.74 -31.97
CA ALA A 211 -5.43 5.90 -32.77
C ALA A 211 -5.73 5.67 -34.26
N ALA A 212 -5.36 4.50 -34.79
CA ALA A 212 -5.59 4.15 -36.20
C ALA A 212 -7.08 4.12 -36.59
N GLN A 213 -7.97 3.89 -35.63
CA GLN A 213 -9.43 3.83 -35.83
C GLN A 213 -10.14 5.14 -35.45
N CYS A 214 -9.42 6.11 -34.87
CA CYS A 214 -10.02 7.33 -34.33
C CYS A 214 -10.27 8.37 -35.44
N SER A 215 -11.51 8.79 -35.62
CA SER A 215 -11.88 9.82 -36.62
C SER A 215 -11.48 11.24 -36.19
N SER A 216 -11.48 11.55 -34.90
CA SER A 216 -11.09 12.86 -34.38
C SER A 216 -9.58 13.04 -34.42
N ALA A 217 -9.10 14.10 -35.09
CA ALA A 217 -7.67 14.39 -35.20
C ALA A 217 -7.04 14.71 -33.83
N GLU A 218 -7.76 15.42 -32.96
CA GLU A 218 -7.30 15.75 -31.60
C GLU A 218 -7.14 14.49 -30.74
N ARG A 219 -8.18 13.65 -30.67
CA ARG A 219 -8.12 12.41 -29.90
C ARG A 219 -7.11 11.41 -30.47
N ARG A 220 -6.93 11.38 -31.80
CA ARG A 220 -5.90 10.57 -32.44
C ARG A 220 -4.50 10.97 -31.96
N ALA A 221 -4.19 12.27 -31.96
CA ALA A 221 -2.90 12.77 -31.49
C ALA A 221 -2.65 12.43 -30.00
N GLU A 222 -3.69 12.49 -29.16
CA GLU A 222 -3.60 12.04 -27.77
C GLU A 222 -3.30 10.54 -27.65
N LEU A 223 -3.98 9.70 -28.42
CA LEU A 223 -3.78 8.25 -28.40
C LEU A 223 -2.39 7.87 -28.92
N GLU A 224 -1.89 8.55 -29.95
CA GLU A 224 -0.52 8.40 -30.45
C GLU A 224 0.51 8.80 -29.38
N ARG A 225 0.25 9.89 -28.65
CA ARG A 225 1.09 10.31 -27.53
C ARG A 225 1.07 9.28 -26.38
N ILE A 226 -0.10 8.78 -26.00
CA ILE A 226 -0.25 7.71 -25.00
C ILE A 226 0.52 6.45 -25.45
N ALA A 227 0.41 6.08 -26.73
CA ALA A 227 1.13 4.95 -27.29
C ALA A 227 2.65 5.12 -27.15
N ALA A 228 3.18 6.28 -27.52
CA ALA A 228 4.60 6.59 -27.40
C ALA A 228 5.07 6.58 -25.93
N ILE A 229 4.29 7.17 -25.02
CA ILE A 229 4.58 7.17 -23.58
C ILE A 229 4.64 5.74 -23.04
N CYS A 230 3.61 4.92 -23.30
CA CYS A 230 3.53 3.55 -22.78
C CYS A 230 4.59 2.62 -23.37
N GLN A 231 5.12 2.92 -24.56
CA GLN A 231 6.27 2.22 -25.12
C GLN A 231 7.59 2.61 -24.44
N ALA A 232 7.67 3.85 -23.94
CA ALA A 232 8.85 4.37 -23.26
C ALA A 232 8.92 3.98 -21.77
N VAL A 233 7.86 4.25 -21.01
CA VAL A 233 7.84 4.09 -19.55
C VAL A 233 6.96 2.91 -19.11
N PRO A 234 7.31 2.19 -18.03
CA PRO A 234 8.43 2.42 -17.10
C PRO A 234 9.76 1.77 -17.56
N SER A 235 9.93 1.46 -18.85
CA SER A 235 11.13 0.77 -19.33
C SER A 235 12.40 1.63 -19.24
N ARG A 236 12.33 2.87 -19.75
CA ARG A 236 13.40 3.87 -19.65
C ARG A 236 13.09 4.94 -18.59
N PRO A 237 14.07 5.77 -18.19
CA PRO A 237 13.79 6.96 -17.38
C PRO A 237 12.69 7.82 -17.99
N ALA A 238 11.82 8.38 -17.17
CA ALA A 238 10.87 9.40 -17.60
C ALA A 238 11.61 10.68 -18.00
N LEU A 239 11.12 11.39 -19.01
CA LEU A 239 11.72 12.64 -19.51
C LEU A 239 10.76 13.83 -19.44
N THR A 240 9.46 13.57 -19.32
CA THR A 240 8.41 14.59 -19.26
C THR A 240 7.51 14.37 -18.06
N PHE A 241 6.76 15.39 -17.64
CA PHE A 241 5.78 15.26 -16.56
C PHE A 241 4.71 14.20 -16.83
N HIS A 242 4.23 14.09 -18.07
CA HIS A 242 3.24 13.08 -18.47
C HIS A 242 3.83 11.67 -18.42
N GLU A 243 5.07 11.50 -18.90
CA GLU A 243 5.79 10.22 -18.77
C GLU A 243 6.01 9.84 -17.30
N ALA A 244 6.36 10.79 -16.45
CA ALA A 244 6.58 10.55 -15.03
C ALA A 244 5.31 10.07 -14.33
N LEU A 245 4.18 10.74 -14.55
CA LEU A 245 2.88 10.34 -14.02
C LEU A 245 2.42 8.96 -14.53
N GLN A 246 2.56 8.70 -15.83
CA GLN A 246 2.16 7.40 -16.40
C GLN A 246 3.06 6.26 -15.91
N SER A 247 4.36 6.51 -15.78
CA SER A 247 5.34 5.55 -15.24
C SER A 247 5.03 5.22 -13.79
N PHE A 248 4.83 6.25 -12.97
CA PHE A 248 4.40 6.11 -11.57
C PHE A 248 3.10 5.29 -11.51
N TRP A 249 2.09 5.65 -12.30
CA TRP A 249 0.80 4.96 -12.27
C TRP A 249 0.92 3.49 -12.63
N PHE A 250 1.70 3.11 -13.64
CA PHE A 250 1.91 1.69 -13.96
C PHE A 250 2.63 0.92 -12.86
N VAL A 251 3.66 1.51 -12.26
CA VAL A 251 4.40 0.88 -11.15
C VAL A 251 3.49 0.72 -9.93
N HIS A 252 2.76 1.77 -9.59
CA HIS A 252 1.80 1.76 -8.50
C HIS A 252 0.72 0.71 -8.74
N LEU A 253 0.08 0.70 -9.91
CA LEU A 253 -1.00 -0.24 -10.25
C LEU A 253 -0.62 -1.70 -10.02
N LEU A 254 0.59 -2.08 -10.43
CA LEU A 254 1.07 -3.46 -10.33
C LEU A 254 1.60 -3.81 -8.94
N GLU A 255 1.89 -2.80 -8.12
CA GLU A 255 2.12 -2.96 -6.68
C GLU A 255 0.83 -3.30 -5.92
N GLY A 256 -0.37 -2.92 -6.39
CA GLY A 256 -1.62 -3.05 -5.61
C GLY A 256 -2.61 -4.14 -6.01
N VAL A 257 -2.25 -5.10 -6.85
CA VAL A 257 -3.21 -6.12 -7.38
C VAL A 257 -3.77 -6.99 -6.24
N GLY A 258 -5.11 -7.12 -6.16
CA GLY A 258 -5.79 -7.70 -4.98
C GLY A 258 -7.22 -8.24 -5.14
N ARG A 259 -7.69 -8.92 -4.06
CA ARG A 259 -8.93 -9.74 -3.92
C ARG A 259 -10.26 -9.02 -4.21
N TYR A 260 -10.32 -7.69 -4.06
CA TYR A 260 -11.55 -6.90 -4.23
C TYR A 260 -11.44 -5.81 -5.30
N GLY A 261 -10.47 -5.92 -6.20
CA GLY A 261 -9.97 -4.78 -6.97
C GLY A 261 -8.60 -4.34 -6.46
N VAL A 262 -8.07 -3.25 -6.97
CA VAL A 262 -6.73 -2.77 -6.57
C VAL A 262 -6.85 -2.15 -5.19
N MET A 263 -6.11 -2.69 -4.23
CA MET A 263 -5.79 -1.94 -3.02
C MET A 263 -4.38 -1.45 -3.26
N LEU A 264 -4.25 -0.26 -3.84
CA LEU A 264 -2.96 0.35 -4.08
C LEU A 264 -2.45 0.93 -2.77
N ASP A 265 -1.17 0.78 -2.46
CA ASP A 265 -0.64 1.36 -1.22
C ASP A 265 -0.58 2.90 -1.32
N SER A 266 0.35 3.51 -0.60
CA SER A 266 0.51 4.96 -0.57
C SER A 266 1.49 5.47 -1.65
N PRO A 267 1.08 6.42 -2.51
CA PRO A 267 2.01 7.15 -3.38
C PRO A 267 3.16 7.83 -2.62
N GLY A 268 2.96 8.18 -1.35
CA GLY A 268 3.96 8.86 -0.55
C GLY A 268 4.18 10.30 -1.01
N ARG A 269 5.43 10.76 -1.07
CA ARG A 269 5.82 12.16 -1.37
C ARG A 269 5.67 12.53 -2.85
N PHE A 270 4.45 12.45 -3.36
CA PHE A 270 4.08 12.59 -4.77
C PHE A 270 4.55 13.91 -5.38
N ASP A 271 4.47 15.00 -4.63
CA ASP A 271 4.93 16.30 -5.09
C ASP A 271 6.45 16.37 -5.25
N GLN A 272 7.23 15.60 -4.48
CA GLN A 272 8.69 15.66 -4.51
C GLN A 272 9.27 14.92 -5.72
N TYR A 273 8.89 13.66 -5.93
CA TYR A 273 9.48 12.86 -7.01
C TYR A 273 8.95 13.23 -8.40
N LEU A 274 7.83 13.96 -8.50
CA LEU A 274 7.31 14.46 -9.78
C LEU A 274 7.75 15.89 -10.12
N TYR A 275 8.12 16.71 -9.12
CA TYR A 275 8.46 18.11 -9.33
C TYR A 275 9.59 18.36 -10.35
N PRO A 276 10.69 17.57 -10.39
CA PRO A 276 11.74 17.75 -11.40
C PRO A 276 11.20 17.66 -12.83
N TYR A 277 10.29 16.71 -13.08
CA TYR A 277 9.68 16.50 -14.40
C TYR A 277 8.67 17.59 -14.75
N TYR A 278 7.90 18.06 -13.75
CA TYR A 278 6.99 19.20 -13.91
C TYR A 278 7.75 20.46 -14.34
N LYS A 279 8.79 20.81 -13.57
CA LYS A 279 9.60 22.01 -13.78
C LYS A 279 10.24 21.99 -15.18
N LEU A 280 10.91 20.89 -15.53
CA LEU A 280 11.62 20.77 -16.80
C LEU A 280 10.68 20.82 -18.01
N SER A 281 9.52 20.16 -17.93
CA SER A 281 8.57 20.19 -19.04
C SER A 281 7.90 21.55 -19.22
N LEU A 282 7.70 22.34 -18.15
CA LEU A 282 7.28 23.74 -18.27
C LEU A 282 8.37 24.60 -18.93
N GLU A 283 9.62 24.48 -18.48
CA GLU A 283 10.76 25.24 -19.02
C GLU A 283 11.00 24.97 -20.51
N ARG A 284 10.72 23.74 -20.96
CA ARG A 284 10.79 23.33 -22.37
C ARG A 284 9.55 23.66 -23.21
N GLY A 285 8.48 24.17 -22.58
CA GLY A 285 7.21 24.41 -23.24
C GLY A 285 6.49 23.14 -23.72
N GLU A 286 6.79 21.98 -23.13
CA GLU A 286 6.16 20.69 -23.46
C GLU A 286 4.73 20.57 -22.94
N LEU A 287 4.40 21.32 -21.89
CA LEU A 287 3.05 21.49 -21.36
C LEU A 287 2.87 22.87 -20.69
N THR A 288 1.62 23.28 -20.51
CA THR A 288 1.24 24.43 -19.68
C THR A 288 0.88 24.00 -18.25
N ARG A 289 0.75 24.98 -17.34
CA ARG A 289 0.25 24.72 -15.97
C ARG A 289 -1.13 24.07 -15.97
N ASP A 290 -2.02 24.49 -16.85
CA ASP A 290 -3.39 23.95 -16.93
C ASP A 290 -3.38 22.50 -17.44
N GLN A 291 -2.54 22.18 -18.42
CA GLN A 291 -2.33 20.80 -18.88
C GLN A 291 -1.72 19.92 -17.78
N ALA A 292 -0.79 20.46 -16.99
CA ALA A 292 -0.22 19.74 -15.84
C ALA A 292 -1.30 19.45 -14.79
N GLN A 293 -2.14 20.44 -14.49
CA GLN A 293 -3.26 20.34 -13.56
C GLN A 293 -4.31 19.33 -14.06
N GLU A 294 -4.58 19.28 -15.37
CA GLU A 294 -5.45 18.25 -15.98
C GLU A 294 -4.87 16.83 -15.81
N LEU A 295 -3.56 16.64 -15.98
CA LEU A 295 -2.92 15.34 -15.75
C LEU A 295 -2.99 14.89 -14.27
N VAL A 296 -2.79 15.82 -13.33
CA VAL A 296 -2.96 15.53 -11.89
C VAL A 296 -4.41 15.15 -11.57
N ASP A 297 -5.39 15.77 -12.24
CA ASP A 297 -6.79 15.39 -12.08
C ASP A 297 -7.12 14.04 -12.69
N CYS A 298 -6.55 13.70 -13.85
CA CYS A 298 -6.66 12.35 -14.39
C CYS A 298 -6.14 11.32 -13.38
N PHE A 299 -5.04 11.62 -12.68
CA PHE A 299 -4.54 10.74 -11.62
C PHE A 299 -5.53 10.66 -10.44
N TRP A 300 -6.10 11.78 -9.98
CA TRP A 300 -7.11 11.76 -8.93
C TRP A 300 -8.31 10.88 -9.31
N LEU A 301 -8.78 10.97 -10.56
CA LEU A 301 -9.85 10.12 -11.07
C LEU A 301 -9.43 8.65 -11.09
N LYS A 302 -8.24 8.34 -11.60
CA LYS A 302 -7.65 6.98 -11.56
C LYS A 302 -7.55 6.42 -10.16
N ALA A 303 -7.14 7.25 -9.18
CA ALA A 303 -7.07 6.88 -7.77
C ALA A 303 -8.44 6.59 -7.12
N ASN A 304 -9.55 6.91 -7.80
CA ASN A 304 -10.92 6.61 -7.36
C ASN A 304 -11.66 5.60 -8.26
N GLU A 305 -11.04 5.08 -9.32
CA GLU A 305 -11.51 3.86 -9.99
C GLU A 305 -11.56 2.69 -8.96
N PRO A 306 -11.90 1.43 -9.28
CA PRO A 306 -11.91 0.35 -8.28
C PRO A 306 -10.49 -0.07 -7.84
N SER A 307 -9.60 0.92 -7.76
CA SER A 307 -8.28 1.00 -7.22
C SER A 307 -8.23 2.04 -6.10
N VAL A 308 -8.00 1.60 -4.87
CA VAL A 308 -7.85 2.49 -3.71
C VAL A 308 -6.39 2.90 -3.63
N SER A 309 -6.00 4.08 -4.12
CA SER A 309 -4.69 4.67 -3.76
C SER A 309 -4.82 5.29 -2.37
N TRP A 310 -4.02 4.81 -1.40
CA TRP A 310 -4.17 5.20 0.01
C TRP A 310 -3.68 6.62 0.25
N ASN A 311 -2.45 6.83 0.72
CA ASN A 311 -2.01 8.14 1.17
C ASN A 311 -1.09 8.85 0.17
N LEU A 312 -1.50 10.05 -0.22
CA LEU A 312 -0.65 10.96 -0.97
C LEU A 312 -0.20 12.08 -0.05
N CYS A 313 1.10 12.17 0.16
CA CYS A 313 1.73 13.17 1.02
C CYS A 313 2.32 14.31 0.17
N ILE A 314 2.11 15.54 0.62
CA ILE A 314 2.68 16.76 0.03
C ILE A 314 3.28 17.68 1.11
N GLY A 315 4.14 18.61 0.71
CA GLY A 315 4.80 19.56 1.62
C GLY A 315 5.89 18.92 2.47
N GLY A 316 6.10 19.44 3.68
CA GLY A 316 7.12 18.99 4.63
C GLY A 316 8.51 19.56 4.33
N GLN A 317 9.54 18.85 4.79
CA GLN A 317 10.95 19.24 4.60
C GLN A 317 11.65 18.41 3.53
N ARG A 318 12.65 18.97 2.85
CA ARG A 318 13.64 18.22 2.09
C ARG A 318 14.57 17.47 3.06
N PRO A 319 15.34 16.47 2.59
CA PRO A 319 16.34 15.81 3.43
C PRO A 319 17.35 16.80 4.06
N THR A 320 17.63 17.91 3.37
CA THR A 320 18.46 19.03 3.85
C THR A 320 17.84 19.84 5.01
N GLY A 321 16.53 19.71 5.27
CA GLY A 321 15.79 20.45 6.30
C GLY A 321 15.11 21.72 5.80
N GLU A 322 15.27 22.07 4.52
CA GLU A 322 14.58 23.21 3.92
C GLU A 322 13.14 22.87 3.56
N ASP A 323 12.27 23.87 3.43
CA ASP A 323 10.88 23.67 3.02
C ASP A 323 10.76 22.99 1.64
N ALA A 324 9.90 21.98 1.55
CA ALA A 324 9.69 21.17 0.35
C ALA A 324 8.47 21.58 -0.48
N THR A 325 7.76 22.66 -0.11
CA THR A 325 6.61 23.14 -0.88
C THR A 325 7.04 23.52 -2.29
N ASN A 326 6.29 23.03 -3.28
CA ASN A 326 6.55 23.33 -4.69
C ASN A 326 5.22 23.44 -5.49
N GLU A 327 5.29 23.74 -6.78
CA GLU A 327 4.07 23.92 -7.59
C GLU A 327 3.19 22.66 -7.67
N VAL A 328 3.76 21.44 -7.63
CA VAL A 328 2.98 20.20 -7.61
C VAL A 328 2.19 20.07 -6.30
N THR A 329 2.72 20.55 -5.17
CA THR A 329 1.97 20.68 -3.90
C THR A 329 0.66 21.45 -4.13
N TYR A 330 0.71 22.57 -4.86
CA TYR A 330 -0.47 23.38 -5.18
C TYR A 330 -1.40 22.71 -6.20
N LEU A 331 -0.85 21.93 -7.14
CA LEU A 331 -1.66 21.15 -8.09
C LEU A 331 -2.50 20.08 -7.36
N CYS A 332 -1.90 19.39 -6.40
CA CYS A 332 -2.59 18.40 -5.55
C CYS A 332 -3.69 19.04 -4.69
N LEU A 333 -3.40 20.18 -4.04
CA LEU A 333 -4.40 20.93 -3.27
C LEU A 333 -5.59 21.38 -4.15
N SER A 334 -5.30 21.78 -5.39
CA SER A 334 -6.32 22.21 -6.34
C SER A 334 -7.16 21.04 -6.87
N ALA A 335 -6.54 19.89 -7.13
CA ALA A 335 -7.25 18.65 -7.50
C ALA A 335 -8.22 18.21 -6.39
N ALA A 336 -7.76 18.22 -5.12
CA ALA A 336 -8.60 17.90 -3.97
C ALA A 336 -9.79 18.87 -3.81
N GLU A 337 -9.56 20.18 -3.95
CA GLU A 337 -10.62 21.19 -3.87
C GLU A 337 -11.69 21.04 -4.96
N ARG A 338 -11.26 20.81 -6.20
CA ARG A 338 -12.16 20.80 -7.36
C ARG A 338 -12.88 19.48 -7.56
N LEU A 339 -12.20 18.35 -7.32
CA LEU A 339 -12.80 17.04 -7.53
C LEU A 339 -13.62 16.56 -6.34
N ARG A 340 -13.19 16.87 -5.11
CA ARG A 340 -13.87 16.46 -3.86
C ARG A 340 -14.18 14.95 -3.81
N LEU A 341 -13.24 14.16 -4.29
CA LEU A 341 -13.32 12.70 -4.26
C LEU A 341 -12.66 12.18 -2.97
N GLN A 342 -12.98 10.95 -2.58
CA GLN A 342 -12.47 10.34 -1.34
C GLN A 342 -11.00 9.95 -1.41
N LYS A 343 -10.47 9.72 -2.62
CA LYS A 343 -9.09 9.31 -2.84
C LYS A 343 -8.33 10.31 -3.73
N PRO A 344 -6.99 10.30 -3.69
CA PRO A 344 -6.18 9.75 -2.60
C PRO A 344 -6.46 10.42 -1.24
N ASN A 345 -6.14 9.73 -0.15
CA ASN A 345 -6.12 10.30 1.19
C ASN A 345 -4.98 11.33 1.27
N LEU A 346 -5.33 12.61 1.07
CA LEU A 346 -4.34 13.68 0.95
C LEU A 346 -3.84 14.12 2.33
N SER A 347 -2.51 14.11 2.48
CA SER A 347 -1.81 14.58 3.68
C SER A 347 -0.90 15.76 3.35
N PHE A 348 -0.87 16.76 4.23
CA PHE A 348 0.03 17.90 4.15
C PHE A 348 0.95 17.89 5.37
N ARG A 349 2.26 17.80 5.13
CA ARG A 349 3.27 17.92 6.19
C ARG A 349 3.60 19.39 6.42
N TRP A 350 3.45 19.83 7.67
CA TRP A 350 3.78 21.16 8.13
C TRP A 350 5.01 21.13 9.04
N HIS A 351 5.83 22.17 8.92
CA HIS A 351 6.96 22.48 9.81
C HIS A 351 7.04 24.00 10.00
N SER A 352 7.84 24.45 10.96
CA SER A 352 7.99 25.87 11.30
C SER A 352 8.48 26.76 10.16
N GLY A 353 9.19 26.20 9.17
CA GLY A 353 9.63 26.90 7.97
C GLY A 353 8.66 26.81 6.78
N THR A 354 7.49 26.18 6.94
CA THR A 354 6.49 26.08 5.86
C THR A 354 5.96 27.49 5.50
N PRO A 355 5.94 27.88 4.22
CA PRO A 355 5.39 29.17 3.82
C PRO A 355 3.94 29.36 4.26
N ASP A 356 3.62 30.53 4.83
CA ASP A 356 2.27 30.89 5.26
C ASP A 356 1.23 30.74 4.14
N SER A 357 1.63 31.04 2.90
CA SER A 357 0.78 30.86 1.72
C SER A 357 0.38 29.39 1.48
N ALA A 358 1.30 28.46 1.72
CA ALA A 358 1.08 27.03 1.55
C ALA A 358 0.14 26.49 2.64
N LEU A 359 0.41 26.82 3.90
CA LEU A 359 -0.47 26.45 5.02
C LEU A 359 -1.86 27.05 4.85
N LYS A 360 -1.96 28.33 4.50
CA LYS A 360 -3.24 29.00 4.23
C LYS A 360 -4.00 28.32 3.09
N ARG A 361 -3.31 27.90 2.03
CA ARG A 361 -3.93 27.17 0.92
C ARG A 361 -4.43 25.80 1.37
N ALA A 362 -3.65 25.04 2.15
CA ALA A 362 -4.09 23.76 2.72
C ALA A 362 -5.35 23.94 3.59
N LEU A 363 -5.37 24.94 4.47
CA LEU A 363 -6.52 25.24 5.33
C LEU A 363 -7.77 25.70 4.53
N GLN A 364 -7.60 26.35 3.38
CA GLN A 364 -8.72 26.65 2.48
C GLN A 364 -9.37 25.36 1.93
N VAL A 365 -8.57 24.33 1.64
CA VAL A 365 -9.08 23.02 1.22
C VAL A 365 -9.76 22.32 2.40
N VAL A 366 -9.18 22.35 3.61
CA VAL A 366 -9.80 21.80 4.84
C VAL A 366 -11.18 22.39 5.08
N ARG A 367 -11.34 23.70 4.89
CA ARG A 367 -12.61 24.43 5.07
C ARG A 367 -13.77 23.87 4.22
N LEU A 368 -13.48 23.14 3.14
CA LEU A 368 -14.51 22.53 2.29
C LEU A 368 -15.27 21.41 3.00
N GLY A 369 -14.77 20.89 4.13
CA GLY A 369 -15.43 19.85 4.90
C GLY A 369 -15.32 18.45 4.29
N THR A 370 -14.39 18.23 3.36
CA THR A 370 -14.13 16.91 2.74
C THR A 370 -13.24 16.02 3.60
N GLY A 371 -12.66 16.54 4.69
CA GLY A 371 -11.71 15.82 5.55
C GLY A 371 -10.25 15.93 5.11
N PHE A 372 -9.96 16.62 4.00
CA PHE A 372 -8.61 16.73 3.43
C PHE A 372 -8.12 18.19 3.29
N PRO A 373 -6.80 18.41 3.26
CA PRO A 373 -5.76 17.46 3.66
C PRO A 373 -5.75 17.22 5.17
N ALA A 374 -5.33 16.03 5.60
CA ALA A 374 -4.88 15.82 6.98
C ALA A 374 -3.55 16.55 7.21
N ILE A 375 -3.37 17.23 8.34
CA ILE A 375 -2.16 18.01 8.64
C ILE A 375 -1.27 17.23 9.60
N TYR A 376 0.00 17.04 9.23
CA TYR A 376 1.01 16.32 10.01
C TYR A 376 2.11 17.27 10.46
N ASN A 377 2.55 17.15 11.71
CA ASN A 377 3.55 18.05 12.30
C ASN A 377 4.95 17.41 12.28
N ASP A 378 5.81 17.91 11.40
CA ASP A 378 7.21 17.49 11.32
C ASP A 378 7.99 17.78 12.60
N GLU A 379 7.64 18.85 13.33
CA GLU A 379 8.32 19.23 14.58
C GLU A 379 8.14 18.19 15.69
N SER A 380 7.16 17.29 15.54
CA SER A 380 6.95 16.15 16.43
C SER A 380 7.42 14.83 15.80
N LEU A 381 7.11 14.62 14.51
CA LEU A 381 7.35 13.34 13.84
C LEU A 381 8.83 13.13 13.48
N VAL A 382 9.56 14.16 13.05
CA VAL A 382 10.98 14.03 12.72
C VAL A 382 11.80 13.67 13.98
N PRO A 383 11.65 14.37 15.13
CA PRO A 383 12.32 13.95 16.37
C PRO A 383 11.94 12.52 16.80
N ALA A 384 10.67 12.14 16.71
CA ALA A 384 10.23 10.79 17.08
C ALA A 384 10.89 9.69 16.24
N LEU A 385 11.02 9.89 14.92
CA LEU A 385 11.72 8.97 14.03
C LEU A 385 13.22 8.89 14.36
N THR A 386 13.85 10.03 14.64
CA THR A 386 15.27 10.02 15.02
C THR A 386 15.51 9.32 16.36
N ALA A 387 14.56 9.43 17.30
CA ALA A 387 14.64 8.78 18.60
C ALA A 387 14.62 7.24 18.51
N ILE A 388 14.03 6.68 17.45
CA ILE A 388 14.03 5.24 17.17
C ILE A 388 15.15 4.79 16.21
N GLY A 389 16.13 5.66 15.93
CA GLY A 389 17.34 5.33 15.19
C GLY A 389 17.30 5.60 13.68
N VAL A 390 16.26 6.30 13.17
CA VAL A 390 16.25 6.78 11.78
C VAL A 390 17.22 7.95 11.64
N THR A 391 18.01 8.00 10.57
CA THR A 391 18.88 9.16 10.33
C THR A 391 18.05 10.43 10.17
N LEU A 392 18.57 11.60 10.55
CA LEU A 392 17.83 12.86 10.41
C LEU A 392 17.40 13.14 8.96
N GLU A 393 18.26 12.79 8.01
CA GLU A 393 18.00 12.94 6.57
C GLU A 393 16.80 12.10 6.13
N ASP A 394 16.77 10.82 6.49
CA ASP A 394 15.67 9.90 6.17
C ASP A 394 14.41 10.25 6.97
N ALA A 395 14.56 10.68 8.22
CA ALA A 395 13.46 11.09 9.07
C ALA A 395 12.75 12.31 8.50
N ARG A 396 13.44 13.22 7.81
CA ARG A 396 12.82 14.35 7.09
C ARG A 396 12.10 13.93 5.81
N ASP A 397 12.39 12.75 5.27
CA ASP A 397 11.78 12.24 4.04
C ASP A 397 10.63 11.25 4.28
N TYR A 398 10.10 11.20 5.50
CA TYR A 398 8.96 10.35 5.81
C TYR A 398 7.69 10.74 5.03
N ALA A 399 6.78 9.79 4.89
CA ALA A 399 5.41 10.05 4.46
C ALA A 399 4.47 9.06 5.14
N MET A 400 3.18 9.30 4.99
CA MET A 400 2.17 8.46 5.63
C MET A 400 1.91 7.21 4.80
N GLY A 401 1.86 6.05 5.46
CA GLY A 401 1.64 4.74 4.87
C GLY A 401 0.16 4.43 4.59
N GLY A 402 -0.81 5.14 5.17
CA GLY A 402 -2.21 5.03 4.78
C GLY A 402 -3.12 6.01 5.48
N CYS A 403 -3.50 5.73 6.72
CA CYS A 403 -4.26 6.64 7.56
C CYS A 403 -3.33 7.66 8.20
N SER A 404 -2.55 7.21 9.19
CA SER A 404 -1.65 8.03 10.03
C SER A 404 -0.35 7.31 10.42
N GLU A 405 -0.09 6.15 9.81
CA GLU A 405 1.12 5.37 10.00
C GLU A 405 2.29 6.07 9.33
N VAL A 406 3.41 6.19 10.02
CA VAL A 406 4.59 6.87 9.49
C VAL A 406 5.51 5.85 8.82
N SER A 407 5.90 6.12 7.59
CA SER A 407 6.89 5.31 6.85
C SER A 407 8.05 6.18 6.40
N VAL A 408 9.27 5.66 6.54
CA VAL A 408 10.42 6.22 5.82
C VAL A 408 10.33 5.71 4.39
N SER A 409 10.02 6.62 3.47
CA SER A 409 9.76 6.27 2.08
C SER A 409 10.93 5.51 1.48
N ALA A 410 10.62 4.48 0.68
CA ALA A 410 11.60 3.60 0.03
C ALA A 410 12.52 2.79 0.96
N LYS A 411 12.47 2.93 2.29
CA LYS A 411 13.53 2.43 3.19
C LYS A 411 13.04 1.66 4.41
N SER A 412 11.75 1.75 4.76
CA SER A 412 11.24 1.12 5.98
C SER A 412 10.21 0.02 5.73
N HIS A 413 10.25 -1.01 6.58
CA HIS A 413 9.13 -1.91 6.86
C HIS A 413 8.84 -1.94 8.37
N TYR A 414 7.94 -1.07 8.84
CA TYR A 414 7.60 -0.96 10.26
C TYR A 414 6.42 -1.82 10.71
N GLY A 415 5.98 -2.77 9.88
CA GLY A 415 4.82 -3.59 10.24
C GLY A 415 3.58 -2.76 10.55
N ASN A 416 3.39 -1.69 9.79
CA ASN A 416 2.25 -0.78 9.92
C ASN A 416 0.94 -1.58 9.88
N GLU A 417 0.15 -1.48 10.95
CA GLU A 417 -1.07 -2.29 11.18
C GLU A 417 -0.79 -3.81 11.27
N ASP A 418 0.26 -4.24 11.99
CA ASP A 418 0.49 -5.66 12.31
C ASP A 418 -0.61 -6.25 13.20
N GLY A 419 -1.17 -5.42 14.06
CA GLY A 419 -2.31 -5.76 14.90
C GLY A 419 -2.76 -4.60 15.78
N ASP A 420 -3.98 -4.72 16.28
CA ASP A 420 -4.64 -3.75 17.11
C ASP A 420 -4.92 -4.40 18.46
N ILE A 421 -4.66 -3.67 19.54
CA ILE A 421 -4.96 -4.10 20.90
C ILE A 421 -5.93 -3.12 21.55
N SER A 422 -7.02 -3.67 22.08
CA SER A 422 -7.90 -2.92 22.96
C SER A 422 -7.27 -2.85 24.35
N ILE A 423 -6.83 -1.67 24.77
CA ILE A 423 -6.18 -1.49 26.07
C ILE A 423 -7.17 -1.42 27.24
N THR A 424 -8.47 -1.42 26.95
CA THR A 424 -9.54 -1.55 27.94
C THR A 424 -9.73 -3.01 28.36
N LYS A 425 -9.45 -3.98 27.47
CA LYS A 425 -9.62 -5.40 27.79
C LYS A 425 -8.67 -5.88 28.90
N PRO A 426 -7.38 -5.50 28.92
CA PRO A 426 -6.49 -5.75 30.05
C PRO A 426 -7.01 -5.20 31.39
N LEU A 427 -7.80 -4.11 31.40
CA LEU A 427 -8.42 -3.61 32.63
C LEU A 427 -9.50 -4.56 33.14
N GLU A 428 -10.38 -5.08 32.26
CA GLU A 428 -11.33 -6.13 32.64
C GLU A 428 -10.60 -7.34 33.24
N TYR A 429 -9.51 -7.76 32.61
CA TYR A 429 -8.70 -8.88 33.11
C TYR A 429 -8.09 -8.57 34.47
N ALA A 430 -7.59 -7.36 34.72
CA ALA A 430 -7.03 -7.00 36.02
C ALA A 430 -8.08 -7.07 37.14
N LEU A 431 -9.31 -6.66 36.84
CA LEU A 431 -10.44 -6.69 37.79
C LEU A 431 -11.03 -8.09 38.01
N HIS A 432 -10.76 -9.04 37.11
CA HIS A 432 -11.26 -10.42 37.19
C HIS A 432 -10.13 -11.45 37.25
N ASN A 433 -8.96 -11.06 37.74
CA ASN A 433 -7.80 -11.95 37.88
C ASN A 433 -7.44 -12.72 36.59
N GLY A 434 -7.57 -12.13 35.40
CA GLY A 434 -7.32 -12.77 34.10
C GLY A 434 -8.50 -13.50 33.46
N PHE A 435 -9.67 -13.50 34.10
CA PHE A 435 -10.88 -14.13 33.56
C PHE A 435 -11.62 -13.21 32.57
N CYS A 436 -11.93 -13.73 31.39
CA CYS A 436 -12.74 -13.04 30.39
C CYS A 436 -14.23 -13.30 30.64
N VAL A 437 -14.98 -12.26 30.99
CA VAL A 437 -16.41 -12.40 31.33
C VAL A 437 -17.26 -12.80 30.12
N MET A 438 -16.85 -12.36 28.92
CA MET A 438 -17.55 -12.67 27.67
C MET A 438 -17.38 -14.12 27.22
N HIS A 439 -16.15 -14.63 27.26
CA HIS A 439 -15.83 -16.00 26.83
C HIS A 439 -15.95 -17.04 27.94
N LYS A 440 -16.10 -16.59 29.18
CA LYS A 440 -16.21 -17.44 30.38
C LYS A 440 -15.00 -18.37 30.55
N CYS A 441 -13.81 -17.88 30.23
CA CYS A 441 -12.56 -18.60 30.39
C CYS A 441 -11.43 -17.64 30.76
N ARG A 442 -10.32 -18.19 31.27
CA ARG A 442 -9.10 -17.42 31.55
C ARG A 442 -8.38 -17.12 30.24
N GLU A 443 -8.19 -15.84 29.94
CA GLU A 443 -7.48 -15.35 28.74
C GLU A 443 -6.39 -14.32 29.06
N GLY A 444 -6.36 -13.79 30.29
CA GLY A 444 -5.31 -12.93 30.82
C GLY A 444 -4.43 -13.63 31.86
N ALA A 445 -3.43 -12.91 32.35
CA ALA A 445 -2.54 -13.39 33.41
C ALA A 445 -3.26 -13.46 34.76
N GLU A 446 -2.79 -14.32 35.66
CA GLU A 446 -3.21 -14.28 37.06
C GLU A 446 -2.56 -13.08 37.75
N THR A 447 -3.38 -12.13 38.20
CA THR A 447 -2.97 -10.84 38.75
C THR A 447 -3.52 -10.56 40.15
N GLY A 448 -4.15 -11.58 40.77
CA GLY A 448 -4.71 -11.51 42.11
C GLY A 448 -6.23 -11.26 42.09
N ASP A 449 -6.88 -11.60 43.20
CA ASP A 449 -8.29 -11.29 43.42
C ASP A 449 -8.44 -9.80 43.74
N VAL A 450 -9.31 -9.11 43.01
CA VAL A 450 -9.58 -7.68 43.18
C VAL A 450 -10.01 -7.32 44.61
N ALA A 451 -10.67 -8.24 45.33
CA ALA A 451 -11.07 -8.02 46.73
C ALA A 451 -9.86 -7.89 47.69
N THR A 452 -8.67 -8.33 47.25
CA THR A 452 -7.44 -8.24 48.04
C THR A 452 -6.69 -6.93 47.86
N PHE A 453 -6.97 -6.17 46.80
CA PHE A 453 -6.33 -4.88 46.52
C PHE A 453 -6.69 -3.84 47.60
N LYS A 454 -5.68 -3.12 48.11
CA LYS A 454 -5.82 -2.14 49.20
C LYS A 454 -5.59 -0.71 48.73
N THR A 455 -4.93 -0.54 47.60
CA THR A 455 -4.60 0.75 47.02
C THR A 455 -4.92 0.79 45.53
N PHE A 456 -5.08 1.99 44.97
CA PHE A 456 -5.16 2.15 43.52
C PHE A 456 -3.89 1.64 42.81
N ASP A 457 -2.73 1.73 43.46
CA ASP A 457 -1.47 1.23 42.90
C ASP A 457 -1.49 -0.30 42.71
N ASP A 458 -2.24 -1.05 43.53
CA ASP A 458 -2.44 -2.49 43.34
C ASP A 458 -3.22 -2.75 42.03
N VAL A 459 -4.29 -1.98 41.78
CA VAL A 459 -5.07 -2.04 40.53
C VAL A 459 -4.19 -1.67 39.33
N LEU A 460 -3.42 -0.59 39.44
CA LEU A 460 -2.55 -0.13 38.36
C LEU A 460 -1.44 -1.14 38.07
N THR A 461 -0.91 -1.82 39.09
CA THR A 461 0.08 -2.89 38.94
C THR A 461 -0.52 -4.11 38.25
N ALA A 462 -1.70 -4.56 38.67
CA ALA A 462 -2.43 -5.64 38.01
C ALA A 462 -2.74 -5.30 36.54
N TYR A 463 -3.21 -4.07 36.28
CA TYR A 463 -3.48 -3.58 34.92
C TYR A 463 -2.23 -3.59 34.04
N LYS A 464 -1.11 -3.01 34.50
CA LYS A 464 0.16 -3.02 33.77
C LYS A 464 0.60 -4.45 33.45
N ARG A 465 0.45 -5.38 34.41
CA ARG A 465 0.79 -6.79 34.19
C ARG A 465 -0.08 -7.45 33.13
N GLN A 466 -1.37 -7.14 33.08
CA GLN A 466 -2.25 -7.62 32.00
C GLN A 466 -1.86 -7.02 30.64
N VAL A 467 -1.55 -5.72 30.60
CA VAL A 467 -1.11 -5.05 29.37
C VAL A 467 0.17 -5.72 28.83
N GLU A 468 1.17 -5.95 29.68
CA GLU A 468 2.40 -6.67 29.31
C GLU A 468 2.10 -8.07 28.73
N PHE A 469 1.26 -8.84 29.42
CA PHE A 469 0.88 -10.18 28.98
C PHE A 469 0.20 -10.16 27.61
N CYS A 470 -0.77 -9.26 27.42
CA CYS A 470 -1.52 -9.15 26.18
C CYS A 470 -0.66 -8.65 25.01
N ILE A 471 0.23 -7.69 25.24
CA ILE A 471 1.17 -7.22 24.22
C ILE A 471 2.14 -8.33 23.82
N ALA A 472 2.66 -9.10 24.78
CA ALA A 472 3.56 -10.23 24.48
C ALA A 472 2.86 -11.32 23.66
N LEU A 473 1.59 -11.61 23.95
CA LEU A 473 0.77 -12.55 23.17
C LEU A 473 0.56 -12.04 21.74
N LEU A 474 0.18 -10.76 21.57
CA LEU A 474 -0.02 -10.15 20.27
C LEU A 474 1.28 -10.11 19.45
N ALA A 475 2.40 -9.76 20.07
CA ALA A 475 3.70 -9.75 19.40
C ALA A 475 4.09 -11.12 18.86
N ARG A 476 3.91 -12.19 19.65
CA ARG A 476 4.14 -13.56 19.17
C ARG A 476 3.21 -13.92 18.00
N TYR A 477 1.93 -13.55 18.10
CA TYR A 477 0.96 -13.76 17.02
C TYR A 477 1.39 -13.07 15.72
N CYS A 478 1.74 -11.78 15.78
CA CYS A 478 2.16 -10.99 14.62
C CYS A 478 3.47 -11.51 14.02
N ASN A 479 4.47 -11.85 14.86
CA ASN A 479 5.75 -12.38 14.40
C ASN A 479 5.59 -13.68 13.59
N LEU A 480 4.71 -14.59 14.03
CA LEU A 480 4.39 -15.81 13.29
C LEU A 480 3.75 -15.51 11.92
N GLY A 481 2.91 -14.48 11.87
CA GLY A 481 2.30 -14.02 10.62
C GLY A 481 3.33 -13.45 9.66
N GLN A 482 4.22 -12.58 10.15
CA GLN A 482 5.31 -12.02 9.35
C GLN A 482 6.24 -13.10 8.82
N GLN A 483 6.61 -14.09 9.63
CA GLN A 483 7.42 -15.24 9.19
C GLN A 483 6.70 -16.06 8.10
N ALA A 484 5.41 -16.36 8.29
CA ALA A 484 4.62 -17.06 7.29
C ALA A 484 4.58 -16.29 5.96
N ARG A 485 4.48 -14.95 6.01
CA ARG A 485 4.54 -14.09 4.82
C ARG A 485 5.92 -14.13 4.17
N ALA A 486 6.99 -13.94 4.92
CA ALA A 486 8.36 -13.90 4.42
C ALA A 486 8.73 -15.16 3.64
N GLU A 487 8.28 -16.33 4.11
CA GLU A 487 8.59 -17.62 3.52
C GLU A 487 7.69 -17.99 2.34
N HIS A 488 6.40 -17.62 2.38
CA HIS A 488 5.40 -18.14 1.42
C HIS A 488 4.86 -17.10 0.43
N ALA A 489 4.79 -15.83 0.83
CA ALA A 489 4.11 -14.79 0.04
C ALA A 489 4.76 -13.40 0.21
N PRO A 490 6.08 -13.26 -0.03
CA PRO A 490 6.75 -11.97 0.12
C PRO A 490 6.28 -10.95 -0.93
N ARG A 491 6.34 -9.68 -0.57
CA ARG A 491 5.88 -8.54 -1.36
C ARG A 491 6.93 -8.13 -2.38
N LEU A 492 6.98 -8.89 -3.48
CA LEU A 492 8.06 -8.81 -4.45
C LEU A 492 8.18 -7.45 -5.18
N VAL A 493 7.09 -6.78 -5.55
CA VAL A 493 7.17 -5.43 -6.17
C VAL A 493 7.71 -4.40 -5.18
N LYS A 494 7.28 -4.47 -3.90
CA LYS A 494 7.83 -3.62 -2.84
C LYS A 494 9.30 -3.92 -2.58
N THR A 495 9.67 -5.19 -2.56
CA THR A 495 11.06 -5.65 -2.45
C THR A 495 11.95 -5.08 -3.56
N LEU A 496 11.46 -5.04 -4.80
CA LEU A 496 12.19 -4.46 -5.94
C LEU A 496 12.49 -2.97 -5.75
N LEU A 497 11.60 -2.26 -5.06
CA LEU A 497 11.59 -0.80 -4.93
C LEU A 497 11.75 -0.37 -3.46
N THR A 498 12.49 -1.14 -2.65
CA THR A 498 12.81 -0.74 -1.27
C THR A 498 14.29 -1.01 -1.01
N ASP A 499 14.97 0.01 -0.54
CA ASP A 499 16.35 -0.07 -0.10
C ASP A 499 16.39 -0.71 1.31
N ASP A 500 17.26 -1.67 1.61
CA ASP A 500 18.40 -2.19 0.84
C ASP A 500 18.14 -3.62 0.33
N CYS A 501 16.90 -3.94 -0.06
CA CYS A 501 16.48 -5.31 -0.34
C CYS A 501 17.32 -5.95 -1.47
N LEU A 502 17.60 -5.17 -2.53
CA LEU A 502 18.38 -5.64 -3.67
C LEU A 502 19.87 -5.77 -3.35
N GLU A 503 20.40 -5.03 -2.40
CA GLU A 503 21.80 -5.11 -1.94
C GLU A 503 21.99 -6.33 -1.05
N ARG A 504 21.00 -6.62 -0.20
CA ARG A 504 21.01 -7.74 0.74
C ARG A 504 20.54 -9.06 0.13
N ALA A 505 19.95 -9.04 -1.07
CA ALA A 505 19.26 -10.18 -1.70
C ALA A 505 18.20 -10.80 -0.77
N GLN A 506 17.47 -9.94 -0.06
CA GLN A 506 16.53 -10.31 0.98
C GLN A 506 15.20 -9.59 0.76
N THR A 507 14.09 -10.31 0.87
CA THR A 507 12.77 -9.72 0.66
C THR A 507 12.45 -8.73 1.77
N ILE A 508 11.57 -7.77 1.49
CA ILE A 508 11.15 -6.78 2.48
C ILE A 508 10.56 -7.45 3.73
N ASP A 509 9.73 -8.48 3.55
CA ASP A 509 9.11 -9.23 4.64
C ASP A 509 10.09 -10.12 5.43
N ALA A 510 11.26 -10.40 4.86
CA ALA A 510 12.33 -11.10 5.55
C ALA A 510 13.32 -10.13 6.25
N GLY A 511 13.03 -8.82 6.30
CA GLY A 511 13.90 -7.82 6.93
C GLY A 511 14.91 -7.15 5.97
N GLY A 512 14.67 -7.22 4.66
CA GLY A 512 15.56 -6.64 3.64
C GLY A 512 15.62 -5.11 3.64
N ALA A 513 14.62 -4.42 4.20
CA ALA A 513 14.58 -2.96 4.24
C ALA A 513 15.68 -2.40 5.14
N ARG A 514 16.04 -1.13 4.93
CA ARG A 514 17.02 -0.41 5.77
C ARG A 514 16.55 -0.32 7.22
N TYR A 515 15.30 0.07 7.42
CA TYR A 515 14.64 0.16 8.73
C TYR A 515 13.55 -0.90 8.82
N ASN A 516 13.56 -1.70 9.88
CA ASN A 516 12.53 -2.73 10.11
C ASN A 516 11.97 -2.60 11.52
N GLY A 517 10.69 -2.91 11.68
CA GLY A 517 10.01 -2.92 12.97
C GLY A 517 8.64 -3.57 12.87
N GLY A 518 7.90 -3.54 13.98
CA GLY A 518 6.49 -3.89 14.04
C GLY A 518 5.71 -2.81 14.79
N GLN A 519 4.47 -2.60 14.41
CA GLN A 519 3.61 -1.58 15.01
C GLN A 519 2.26 -2.17 15.39
N PHE A 520 1.84 -1.91 16.64
CA PHE A 520 0.47 -2.16 17.08
C PHE A 520 -0.31 -0.86 17.20
N PHE A 521 -1.59 -0.89 16.87
CA PHE A 521 -2.49 0.20 17.24
C PHE A 521 -3.08 -0.05 18.61
N VAL A 522 -3.03 0.98 19.45
CA VAL A 522 -3.61 0.96 20.78
C VAL A 522 -4.97 1.62 20.72
N ILE A 523 -6.02 0.85 20.97
CA ILE A 523 -7.41 1.29 20.91
C ILE A 523 -7.97 1.47 22.33
N GLY A 524 -8.78 2.51 22.54
CA GLY A 524 -9.50 2.74 23.78
C GLY A 524 -8.69 3.39 24.90
N LEU A 525 -7.64 4.14 24.56
CA LEU A 525 -6.79 4.83 25.54
C LEU A 525 -7.58 5.76 26.47
N ALA A 526 -8.44 6.62 25.90
CA ALA A 526 -9.29 7.52 26.69
C ALA A 526 -10.22 6.75 27.65
N ASN A 527 -10.87 5.69 27.17
CA ASN A 527 -11.75 4.85 27.98
C ASN A 527 -11.01 4.17 29.14
N ALA A 528 -9.79 3.66 28.90
CA ALA A 528 -8.96 3.07 29.95
C ALA A 528 -8.53 4.12 30.97
N ALA A 529 -8.11 5.31 30.52
CA ALA A 529 -7.74 6.42 31.40
C ALA A 529 -8.92 6.85 32.29
N ASP A 530 -10.11 7.08 31.70
CA ASP A 530 -11.30 7.51 32.43
C ASP A 530 -11.78 6.44 33.42
N SER A 531 -11.73 5.16 33.04
CA SER A 531 -12.09 4.04 33.91
C SER A 531 -11.15 3.94 35.11
N LEU A 532 -9.83 4.05 34.88
CA LEU A 532 -8.83 4.04 35.95
C LEU A 532 -8.99 5.26 36.88
N ALA A 533 -9.25 6.44 36.32
CA ALA A 533 -9.50 7.64 37.10
C ALA A 533 -10.76 7.52 37.96
N ALA A 534 -11.84 6.95 37.42
CA ALA A 534 -13.07 6.69 38.16
C ALA A 534 -12.85 5.70 39.31
N ILE A 535 -12.12 4.61 39.07
CA ILE A 535 -11.75 3.63 40.12
C ILE A 535 -10.92 4.32 41.21
N LYS A 536 -9.88 5.07 40.83
CA LYS A 536 -9.02 5.79 41.79
C LYS A 536 -9.85 6.67 42.70
N LYS A 537 -10.70 7.50 42.11
CA LYS A 537 -11.47 8.52 42.84
C LYS A 537 -12.57 7.90 43.70
N ILE A 538 -13.45 7.10 43.10
CA ILE A 538 -14.69 6.65 43.75
C ILE A 538 -14.48 5.44 44.68
N VAL A 539 -13.43 4.64 44.47
CA VAL A 539 -13.20 3.40 45.24
C VAL A 539 -12.11 3.57 46.30
N PHE A 540 -11.08 4.38 46.02
CA PHE A 540 -9.90 4.46 46.89
C PHE A 540 -9.69 5.84 47.55
N GLU A 541 -10.29 6.92 47.04
CA GLU A 541 -10.13 8.28 47.60
C GLU A 541 -11.38 8.80 48.34
N GLU A 542 -12.58 8.55 47.79
CA GLU A 542 -13.89 8.86 48.39
C GLU A 542 -14.47 7.63 49.10
#